data_AF-A0A515DDN9-F1
#
_entry.id   AF-A0A515DDN9-F1
#
_cell.length_a   1.000
_cell.length_b   1.000
_cell.length_c   1.000
_cell.angle_alpha   90.00
_cell.angle_beta   90.00
_cell.angle_gamma   90.00
#
_symmetry.space_group_name_H-M   'P 1'
#
loop_
_entity.id
_entity.type
_entity.pdbx_description
1 polymer ?
#
loop_
_entity_poly.entity_id
_entity_poly.type
_entity_poly.pdbx_seq_one_letter_code
_entity_poly.pdbx_strand_id
1 'polypeptide(L)'
;MLRAGNAVRFTPNEVEDYRSLGIDFAGTRTQDDIEQALSRWAQTLADERPDLLDKIVLEMAKARGVRPPPSLDRVVSDVPSAGSPGQS
;
A
#
# COMPACT_ATOMS: atom_id res chain seq x y z
N MET A 1 -6.04 -14.79 9.79
CA MET A 1 -7.33 -14.64 9.09
C MET A 1 -7.80 -16.01 8.73
N LEU A 2 -9.00 -16.38 9.14
CA LEU A 2 -9.65 -17.63 8.75
C LEU A 2 -10.50 -17.38 7.50
N ARG A 3 -10.51 -18.33 6.57
CA ARG A 3 -11.32 -18.27 5.35
C ARG A 3 -12.11 -19.55 5.17
N ALA A 4 -13.39 -19.43 4.83
CA ALA A 4 -14.29 -20.54 4.54
C ALA A 4 -15.24 -20.15 3.41
N GLY A 5 -14.92 -20.58 2.18
CA GLY A 5 -15.60 -20.08 0.98
C GLY A 5 -15.41 -18.56 0.85
N ASN A 6 -16.49 -17.81 0.67
CA ASN A 6 -16.44 -16.34 0.65
C ASN A 6 -16.36 -15.71 2.06
N ALA A 7 -16.55 -16.49 3.12
CA ALA A 7 -16.51 -15.97 4.48
C ALA A 7 -15.06 -15.77 4.94
N VAL A 8 -14.80 -14.62 5.57
CA VAL A 8 -13.53 -14.27 6.17
C VAL A 8 -13.73 -13.88 7.63
N ARG A 9 -12.76 -14.19 8.48
CA ARG A 9 -12.75 -13.75 9.88
C ARG A 9 -11.34 -13.38 10.30
N PHE A 10 -11.17 -12.15 10.75
CA PHE A 10 -9.94 -11.69 11.39
C PHE A 10 -9.97 -11.98 12.88
N THR A 11 -8.81 -12.27 13.46
CA THR A 11 -8.65 -12.28 14.92
C THR A 11 -8.61 -10.84 15.44
N PRO A 12 -8.90 -10.60 16.74
CA PRO A 12 -8.80 -9.27 17.32
C PRO A 12 -7.42 -8.63 17.13
N ASN A 13 -6.34 -9.40 17.27
CA ASN A 13 -4.99 -8.89 17.07
C ASN A 13 -4.78 -8.39 15.64
N GLU A 14 -5.19 -9.18 14.65
CA GLU A 14 -5.08 -8.78 13.24
C GLU A 14 -5.88 -7.50 12.96
N VAL A 15 -7.08 -7.36 13.53
CA VAL A 15 -7.87 -6.14 13.40
C VAL A 15 -7.11 -4.92 13.92
N GLU A 16 -6.47 -5.04 15.09
CA GLU A 16 -5.67 -3.94 15.65
C GLU A 16 -4.42 -3.64 14.81
N ASP A 17 -3.76 -4.67 14.26
CA ASP A 17 -2.63 -4.51 13.36
C ASP A 17 -3.01 -3.69 12.12
N TYR A 18 -4.16 -4.00 11.49
CA TYR A 18 -4.65 -3.24 10.33
C TYR A 18 -5.15 -1.84 10.71
N ARG A 19 -5.74 -1.68 11.91
CA ARG A 19 -6.18 -0.37 12.39
C ARG A 19 -5.01 0.59 12.58
N SER A 20 -3.82 0.08 12.94
CA SER A 20 -2.59 0.89 12.99
C SER A 20 -2.21 1.52 11.65
N LEU A 21 -2.65 0.90 10.54
CA LEU A 21 -2.48 1.38 9.16
C LEU A 21 -3.68 2.23 8.68
N GLY A 22 -4.67 2.44 9.55
CA GLY A 22 -5.92 3.15 9.23
C GLY A 22 -6.96 2.30 8.49
N ILE A 23 -6.81 0.97 8.46
CA ILE A 23 -7.75 0.04 7.81
C ILE A 23 -8.53 -0.70 8.88
N ASP A 24 -9.86 -0.52 8.93
CA ASP A 24 -10.70 -1.21 9.92
C ASP A 24 -11.37 -2.45 9.31
N PHE A 25 -10.98 -3.63 9.81
CA PHE A 25 -11.58 -4.91 9.43
C PHE A 25 -12.51 -5.50 10.50
N ALA A 26 -12.84 -4.76 11.58
CA ALA A 26 -13.68 -5.27 12.65
C ALA A 26 -15.08 -5.73 12.18
N GLY A 27 -15.58 -5.15 11.08
CA GLY A 27 -16.89 -5.47 10.50
C GLY A 27 -16.87 -6.40 9.28
N THR A 28 -15.69 -6.81 8.77
CA THR A 28 -15.61 -7.56 7.52
C THR A 28 -15.94 -9.04 7.74
N ARG A 29 -16.84 -9.56 6.90
CA ARG A 29 -17.28 -10.97 6.96
C ARG A 29 -17.09 -11.69 5.63
N THR A 30 -16.87 -10.94 4.55
CA THR A 30 -16.66 -11.48 3.20
C THR A 30 -15.40 -10.93 2.54
N GLN A 31 -14.94 -11.59 1.48
CA GLN A 31 -13.86 -11.06 0.64
C GLN A 31 -14.25 -9.70 0.01
N ASP A 32 -15.51 -9.54 -0.39
CA ASP A 32 -16.04 -8.27 -0.89
C ASP A 32 -15.94 -7.13 0.15
N ASP A 33 -16.20 -7.42 1.43
CA ASP A 33 -16.06 -6.42 2.50
C ASP A 33 -14.59 -5.97 2.66
N ILE A 34 -13.64 -6.90 2.49
CA ILE A 34 -12.21 -6.57 2.51
C ILE A 34 -11.87 -5.65 1.34
N GLU A 35 -12.34 -5.99 0.14
CA GLU A 35 -12.08 -5.19 -1.07
C GLU A 35 -12.68 -3.79 -0.95
N GLN A 36 -13.88 -3.67 -0.39
CA GLN A 36 -14.52 -2.38 -0.14
C GLN A 36 -13.73 -1.55 0.87
N ALA A 37 -13.29 -2.14 1.98
CA ALA A 37 -12.50 -1.45 3.01
C ALA A 37 -11.14 -0.98 2.46
N LEU A 38 -10.44 -1.83 1.70
CA LEU A 38 -9.18 -1.48 1.04
C LEU A 38 -9.37 -0.40 -0.02
N SER A 39 -10.43 -0.47 -0.82
CA SER A 39 -10.74 0.54 -1.83
C SER A 39 -11.01 1.90 -1.21
N ARG A 40 -11.75 1.94 -0.09
CA ARG A 40 -12.00 3.18 0.65
C ARG A 40 -10.72 3.76 1.24
N TRP A 41 -9.85 2.92 1.79
CA TRP A 41 -8.56 3.34 2.32
C TRP A 41 -7.65 3.90 1.22
N ALA A 42 -7.54 3.20 0.09
CA ALA A 42 -6.74 3.65 -1.06
C ALA A 42 -7.29 4.95 -1.65
N GLN A 43 -8.61 5.11 -1.74
CA GLN A 43 -9.25 6.34 -2.19
C GLN A 43 -8.92 7.51 -1.25
N THR A 44 -9.03 7.29 0.07
CA THR A 44 -8.65 8.31 1.06
C THR A 44 -7.18 8.72 0.90
N LEU A 45 -6.28 7.75 0.67
CA LEU A 45 -4.88 8.06 0.40
C LEU A 45 -4.69 8.82 -0.91
N ALA A 46 -5.42 8.48 -1.98
CA ALA A 46 -5.34 9.18 -3.25
C ALA A 46 -5.77 10.65 -3.11
N ASP A 47 -6.80 10.92 -2.31
CA ASP A 47 -7.34 12.26 -2.10
C ASP A 47 -6.44 13.10 -1.18
N GLU A 48 -5.97 12.52 -0.08
CA GLU A 48 -5.26 13.27 0.97
C GLU A 48 -3.73 13.26 0.79
N ARG A 49 -3.15 12.13 0.35
CA ARG A 49 -1.71 11.87 0.28
C ARG A 49 -1.33 11.01 -0.93
N PRO A 50 -1.57 11.49 -2.16
CA PRO A 50 -1.29 10.70 -3.38
C PRO A 50 0.18 10.26 -3.47
N ASP A 51 1.10 11.07 -2.93
CA ASP A 51 2.53 10.74 -2.87
C ASP A 51 2.85 9.46 -2.08
N LEU A 52 2.06 9.15 -1.04
CA LEU A 52 2.21 7.92 -0.26
C LEU A 52 1.62 6.73 -1.01
N LEU A 53 0.50 6.91 -1.71
CA LEU A 53 -0.08 5.86 -2.54
C LEU A 53 0.89 5.45 -3.66
N ASP A 54 1.54 6.41 -4.30
CA ASP A 54 2.56 6.17 -5.34
C ASP A 54 3.75 5.35 -4.79
N LYS A 55 4.23 5.69 -3.60
CA LYS A 55 5.29 4.92 -2.92
C LYS A 55 4.85 3.49 -2.62
N ILE A 56 3.62 3.31 -2.13
CA ILE A 56 3.06 1.97 -1.88
C ILE A 56 3.00 1.16 -3.17
N VAL A 57 2.55 1.76 -4.28
CA VAL A 57 2.53 1.10 -5.60
C VAL A 57 3.93 0.72 -6.06
N LEU A 58 4.92 1.59 -5.88
CA LEU A 58 6.31 1.32 -6.23
C LEU A 58 6.90 0.16 -5.41
N GLU A 59 6.69 0.16 -4.09
CA GLU A 59 7.15 -0.93 -3.22
C GLU A 59 6.43 -2.25 -3.51
N MET A 60 5.14 -2.22 -3.84
CA MET A 60 4.41 -3.41 -4.29
C MET A 60 4.96 -3.96 -5.61
N ALA A 61 5.30 -3.09 -6.56
CA ALA A 61 5.89 -3.49 -7.83
C ALA A 61 7.26 -4.18 -7.61
N LYS A 62 8.10 -3.60 -6.76
CA LYS A 62 9.38 -4.19 -6.34
C LYS A 62 9.19 -5.56 -5.69
N ALA A 63 8.29 -5.67 -4.71
CA ALA A 63 8.01 -6.92 -3.99
C ALA A 63 7.48 -8.03 -4.91
N ARG A 64 6.76 -7.66 -5.98
CA ARG A 64 6.21 -8.59 -6.97
C ARG A 64 7.13 -8.84 -8.17
N GLY A 65 8.25 -8.12 -8.28
CA GLY A 65 9.14 -8.20 -9.44
C GLY A 65 8.51 -7.72 -10.75
N VAL A 66 7.51 -6.85 -10.68
CA VAL A 66 6.82 -6.28 -11.85
C VAL A 66 7.24 -4.83 -12.05
N ARG A 67 7.07 -4.31 -13.27
CA ARG A 67 7.32 -2.89 -13.53
C ARG A 67 6.21 -2.05 -12.92
N PRO A 68 6.53 -0.90 -12.27
CA PRO A 68 5.52 0.03 -11.81
C PRO A 68 4.77 0.65 -13.00
N PRO A 69 3.59 1.25 -12.77
CA PRO A 69 2.88 1.99 -13.80
C PRO A 69 3.75 3.09 -14.42
N PRO A 70 3.64 3.37 -15.74
CA PRO A 70 4.46 4.36 -16.42
C PRO A 70 4.38 5.78 -15.85
N SER A 71 3.26 6.12 -15.19
CA SER A 71 3.08 7.39 -14.49
C SER A 71 4.07 7.57 -13.32
N LEU A 72 4.52 6.48 -12.69
CA LEU A 72 5.41 6.50 -11.53
C LEU A 72 6.88 6.32 -11.88
N ASP A 73 7.18 5.76 -13.06
CA ASP A 73 8.55 5.56 -13.56
C ASP A 73 9.33 6.88 -13.70
N ARG A 74 8.62 8.01 -13.88
CA ARG A 74 9.23 9.34 -14.07
C ARG A 74 9.64 10.08 -12.79
N VAL A 75 9.15 9.68 -11.61
CA VAL A 75 9.35 10.45 -10.36
C VAL A 75 10.64 10.05 -9.62
N VAL A 76 11.24 8.90 -9.94
CA VAL A 76 12.44 8.37 -9.25
C VAL A 76 13.75 9.07 -9.69
N SER A 77 13.71 9.98 -10.67
CA SER A 77 14.91 10.62 -11.21
C SER A 77 15.48 11.77 -10.38
N ASP A 78 14.82 12.21 -9.29
CA ASP A 78 15.36 13.25 -8.40
C ASP A 78 16.06 12.64 -7.18
N VAL A 79 17.17 11.94 -7.44
CA VAL A 79 18.21 11.75 -6.43
C VAL A 79 19.37 12.64 -6.85
N PRO A 80 19.76 13.67 -6.06
CA PRO A 80 20.95 14.44 -6.37
C PRO A 80 22.15 13.50 -6.26
N SER A 81 22.79 13.25 -7.40
CA SER A 81 24.06 12.53 -7.46
C SER A 81 25.10 13.39 -6.74
N ALA A 82 25.30 13.15 -5.44
CA ALA A 82 26.30 13.82 -4.65
C ALA A 82 27.67 13.57 -5.30
N GLY A 83 28.27 14.65 -5.82
CA GLY A 83 29.52 14.63 -6.55
C GLY A 83 30.65 13.99 -5.75
N SER A 84 31.45 13.19 -6.44
CA SER A 84 32.72 12.66 -5.92
C SER A 84 33.64 13.81 -5.50
N PRO A 85 34.21 13.80 -4.28
CA PRO A 85 35.24 14.76 -3.93
C PRO A 85 36.51 14.43 -4.72
N GLY A 86 36.98 15.40 -5.49
CA GLY A 86 38.22 15.29 -6.27
C GLY A 86 39.44 15.08 -5.37
N GLN A 87 40.36 14.26 -5.88
CA GLN A 87 41.76 14.26 -5.48
C GLN A 87 42.36 15.65 -5.65
N SER A 88 43.08 16.14 -4.64
CA SER A 88 44.29 16.98 -4.77
C SER A 88 45.08 16.89 -3.47
#